data_AF-A0A6J7ZPI7-F1
#
_entry.id   AF-A0A6J7ZPI7-F1
#
_cell.length_a   1.000
_cell.length_b   1.000
_cell.length_c   1.000
_cell.angle_alpha   90.00
_cell.angle_beta   90.00
_cell.angle_gamma   90.00
#
_symmetry.space_group_name_H-M   'P 1'
#
loop_
_entity.id
_entity.type
_entity.pdbx_description
1 polymer ?
#
loop_
_entity_poly.entity_id
_entity_poly.type
_entity_poly.pdbx_seq_one_letter_code
_entity_poly.pdbx_strand_id
1 'polypeptide(L)'
;MGQLKIWAVNLGLALSSLVLGFAVGEIGLRVANIQGLKKLPEPGHAVFSPSFFTQSDPDLGWSNRPGAKGWWQYEGESYIEINSDGLRDKEYAIAKPKNTFRIAVLGDSFTLASQVAGESNYTSVLEKTLGKCQQFEGKNIEVLNFGVDGYGTAQQLITLREKVGKYNPDLVIVSFFVGNDVIDNSRQLENNYYRPFFVYKNGQLEPDFSFRDLPLGYSNRYLITTVDHFPDWLVNNSRILQVAKKAELEYRKNNLVKHSNELSVSTFREPKDSNWKEAWQITEDLITSMQQEVKNKEANFLLVIIADPMQVHQDEATRKFFQVSNKIDNLYYPNQRLKDIGKRNNFPVLDLAPAFQSYATKNQTCLHGFKKNGTLCGGHWNPEGHRLAAELIANQLCENKK
;
A
#
# COMPACT_ATOMS: atom_id res chain seq x y z
N MET A 1 -34.10 -59.41 -0.82
CA MET A 1 -32.76 -58.76 -0.90
C MET A 1 -32.94 -57.29 -0.57
N GLY A 2 -32.46 -56.87 0.60
CA GLY A 2 -32.88 -55.63 1.25
C GLY A 2 -32.37 -54.37 0.56
N GLN A 3 -33.12 -53.27 0.73
CA GLN A 3 -32.80 -51.92 0.24
C GLN A 3 -31.32 -51.54 0.44
N LEU A 4 -30.68 -52.00 1.53
CA LEU A 4 -29.26 -51.81 1.82
C LEU A 4 -28.32 -52.23 0.67
N LYS A 5 -28.64 -53.31 -0.06
CA LYS A 5 -27.82 -53.79 -1.19
C LYS A 5 -27.92 -52.84 -2.40
N ILE A 6 -29.10 -52.27 -2.64
CA ILE A 6 -29.32 -51.29 -3.72
C ILE A 6 -28.61 -49.98 -3.37
N TRP A 7 -28.73 -49.52 -2.12
CA TRP A 7 -28.00 -48.35 -1.63
C TRP A 7 -26.48 -48.51 -1.77
N ALA A 8 -25.94 -49.66 -1.39
CA ALA A 8 -24.51 -49.94 -1.53
C ALA A 8 -24.03 -49.95 -2.99
N VAL A 9 -24.80 -50.55 -3.91
CA VAL A 9 -24.46 -50.56 -5.35
C VAL A 9 -24.53 -49.16 -5.94
N ASN A 10 -25.58 -48.39 -5.64
CA ASN A 10 -25.73 -47.02 -6.13
C ASN A 10 -24.62 -46.10 -5.61
N LEU A 11 -24.27 -46.24 -4.32
CA LEU A 11 -23.16 -45.50 -3.72
C LEU A 11 -21.83 -45.89 -4.38
N GLY A 12 -21.59 -47.18 -4.61
CA GLY A 12 -20.39 -47.67 -5.30
C GLY A 12 -20.26 -47.14 -6.73
N LEU A 13 -21.36 -47.14 -7.50
CA LEU A 13 -21.40 -46.57 -8.85
C LEU A 13 -21.12 -45.06 -8.82
N ALA A 14 -21.77 -44.32 -7.94
CA ALA A 14 -21.57 -42.87 -7.81
C ALA A 14 -20.11 -42.53 -7.45
N LEU A 15 -19.51 -43.23 -6.48
CA LEU A 15 -18.12 -43.03 -6.10
C LEU A 15 -17.16 -43.40 -7.25
N SER A 16 -17.42 -44.50 -7.95
CA SER A 16 -16.59 -44.94 -9.08
C SER A 16 -16.65 -43.94 -10.25
N SER A 17 -17.83 -43.42 -10.57
CA SER A 17 -18.01 -42.39 -11.59
C SER A 17 -17.31 -41.09 -11.21
N LEU A 18 -17.34 -40.68 -9.94
CA LEU A 18 -16.60 -39.52 -9.47
C LEU A 18 -15.09 -39.72 -9.62
N VAL A 19 -14.55 -40.86 -9.17
CA VAL A 19 -13.12 -41.17 -9.29
C VAL A 19 -12.69 -41.18 -10.75
N LEU A 20 -13.46 -41.84 -11.63
CA LEU A 20 -13.16 -41.89 -13.06
C LEU A 20 -13.22 -40.49 -13.70
N GLY A 21 -14.23 -39.69 -13.37
CA GLY A 21 -14.35 -38.32 -13.85
C GLY A 21 -13.18 -37.45 -13.42
N PHE A 22 -12.77 -37.54 -12.16
CA PHE A 22 -11.58 -36.84 -11.64
C PHE A 22 -10.31 -37.31 -12.37
N ALA A 23 -10.13 -38.61 -12.57
CA ALA A 23 -8.97 -39.16 -13.27
C ALA A 23 -8.90 -38.68 -14.73
N VAL A 24 -10.02 -38.72 -15.46
CA VAL A 24 -10.11 -38.22 -16.84
C VAL A 24 -9.81 -36.72 -16.90
N GLY A 25 -10.36 -35.93 -15.97
CA GLY A 25 -10.09 -34.49 -15.88
C GLY A 25 -8.62 -34.17 -15.58
N GLU A 26 -7.99 -34.88 -14.64
CA GLU A 26 -6.56 -34.75 -14.33
C GLU A 26 -5.69 -35.06 -15.56
N ILE A 27 -5.98 -36.16 -16.25
CA ILE A 27 -5.26 -36.56 -17.47
C ILE A 27 -5.45 -35.50 -18.55
N GLY A 28 -6.68 -35.06 -18.80
CA GLY A 28 -7.01 -34.06 -19.81
C GLY A 28 -6.27 -32.75 -19.58
N LEU A 29 -6.28 -32.21 -18.35
CA LEU A 29 -5.56 -30.98 -18.01
C LEU A 29 -4.04 -31.13 -18.19
N ARG A 30 -3.48 -32.29 -17.87
CA ARG A 30 -2.04 -32.58 -18.04
C ARG A 30 -1.65 -32.67 -19.51
N VAL A 31 -2.43 -33.39 -20.31
CA VAL A 31 -2.22 -33.52 -21.76
C VAL A 31 -2.33 -32.16 -22.45
N ALA A 32 -3.29 -31.33 -22.03
CA ALA A 32 -3.45 -29.96 -22.53
C ALA A 32 -2.41 -28.97 -21.99
N ASN A 33 -1.51 -29.40 -21.09
CA ASN A 33 -0.55 -28.56 -20.38
C ASN A 33 -1.19 -27.33 -19.68
N ILE A 34 -2.44 -27.47 -19.23
CA ILE A 34 -3.14 -26.42 -18.49
C ILE A 34 -2.64 -26.46 -17.04
N GLN A 35 -1.94 -25.40 -16.66
CA GLN A 35 -1.36 -25.26 -15.33
C GLN A 35 -2.16 -24.26 -14.50
N GLY A 36 -2.50 -24.69 -13.28
CA GLY A 36 -3.06 -23.82 -12.26
C GLY A 36 -2.00 -23.36 -11.25
N LEU A 37 -2.45 -22.92 -10.08
CA LEU A 37 -1.57 -22.46 -9.01
C LEU A 37 -1.32 -23.57 -8.01
N LYS A 38 -0.04 -23.91 -7.79
CA LYS A 38 0.37 -24.78 -6.67
C LYS A 38 0.11 -24.07 -5.33
N LYS A 39 -0.03 -24.84 -4.26
CA LYS A 39 0.03 -24.33 -2.90
C LYS A 39 1.49 -24.15 -2.53
N LEU A 40 1.86 -22.91 -2.20
CA LEU A 40 3.18 -22.61 -1.67
C LEU A 40 3.28 -23.24 -0.28
N PRO A 41 4.43 -23.83 0.09
CA PRO A 41 4.63 -24.27 1.47
C PRO A 41 4.48 -23.07 2.39
N GLU A 42 3.62 -23.18 3.40
CA GLU A 42 3.66 -22.29 4.57
C GLU A 42 5.08 -22.42 5.19
N PRO A 43 5.84 -21.33 5.45
CA PRO A 43 5.37 -20.10 6.07
C PRO A 43 5.89 -18.81 5.41
N GLY A 44 5.06 -17.77 5.40
CA GLY A 44 5.50 -16.45 4.96
C GLY A 44 4.38 -15.45 5.08
N HIS A 45 4.40 -14.69 6.16
CA HIS A 45 3.62 -13.51 6.51
C HIS A 45 3.72 -12.35 5.50
N ALA A 46 3.68 -12.66 4.21
CA ALA A 46 3.81 -11.74 3.08
C ALA A 46 2.71 -12.00 2.05
N VAL A 47 1.56 -12.59 2.42
CA VAL A 47 0.51 -12.91 1.44
C VAL A 47 -0.12 -11.65 0.82
N PHE A 48 0.01 -10.47 1.46
CA PHE A 48 -0.45 -9.22 0.86
C PHE A 48 0.46 -8.65 -0.22
N SER A 49 1.73 -9.05 -0.22
CA SER A 49 2.67 -8.69 -1.29
C SER A 49 3.79 -9.73 -1.27
N PRO A 50 3.58 -10.98 -1.74
CA PRO A 50 4.67 -11.94 -1.88
C PRO A 50 5.49 -11.49 -3.09
N SER A 51 6.24 -10.42 -2.87
CA SER A 51 7.29 -9.99 -3.74
C SER A 51 8.56 -10.67 -3.27
N PHE A 52 9.56 -10.69 -4.13
CA PHE A 52 10.88 -11.15 -3.74
C PHE A 52 11.56 -10.20 -2.74
N PHE A 53 10.94 -9.06 -2.35
CA PHE A 53 11.56 -8.04 -1.51
C PHE A 53 10.80 -7.75 -0.22
N THR A 54 9.80 -8.53 0.17
CA THR A 54 9.07 -8.38 1.44
C THR A 54 9.36 -9.55 2.39
N GLN A 55 9.14 -9.32 3.69
CA GLN A 55 9.28 -10.32 4.75
C GLN A 55 8.26 -10.08 5.87
N SER A 56 8.07 -11.06 6.76
CA SER A 56 7.31 -10.89 8.00
C SER A 56 7.94 -9.83 8.91
N ASP A 57 7.10 -9.11 9.63
CA ASP A 57 7.51 -8.23 10.73
C ASP A 57 6.50 -8.39 11.90
N PRO A 58 6.96 -8.68 13.13
CA PRO A 58 6.07 -8.94 14.26
C PRO A 58 5.28 -7.71 14.72
N ASP A 59 5.80 -6.51 14.49
CA ASP A 59 5.18 -5.26 14.94
C ASP A 59 4.42 -4.58 13.79
N LEU A 60 4.88 -4.76 12.55
CA LEU A 60 4.32 -4.11 11.36
C LEU A 60 3.49 -5.04 10.46
N GLY A 61 3.43 -6.34 10.77
CA GLY A 61 2.86 -7.37 9.88
C GLY A 61 3.90 -7.81 8.85
N TRP A 62 4.32 -6.89 7.98
CA TRP A 62 5.36 -7.12 7.00
C TRP A 62 6.32 -5.94 6.93
N SER A 63 7.50 -6.15 6.36
CA SER A 63 8.48 -5.12 6.03
C SER A 63 9.18 -5.43 4.72
N ASN A 64 9.96 -4.49 4.18
CA ASN A 64 10.93 -4.82 3.14
C ASN A 64 11.99 -5.79 3.69
N ARG A 65 12.50 -6.67 2.83
CA ARG A 65 13.52 -7.68 3.11
C ARG A 65 14.91 -7.11 2.83
N PRO A 66 15.76 -6.90 3.86
CA PRO A 66 17.10 -6.36 3.66
C PRO A 66 17.92 -7.15 2.64
N GLY A 67 18.67 -6.44 1.79
CA GLY A 67 19.51 -7.02 0.75
C GLY A 67 18.77 -7.67 -0.42
N ALA A 68 17.44 -7.60 -0.47
CA ALA A 68 16.67 -8.13 -1.58
C ALA A 68 16.95 -7.36 -2.88
N LYS A 69 17.16 -8.10 -3.97
CA LYS A 69 17.35 -7.54 -5.32
C LYS A 69 16.57 -8.33 -6.36
N GLY A 70 16.02 -7.65 -7.36
CA GLY A 70 15.26 -8.30 -8.42
C GLY A 70 14.39 -7.37 -9.25
N TRP A 71 13.74 -7.93 -10.27
CA TRP A 71 12.86 -7.19 -11.17
C TRP A 71 11.43 -7.15 -10.64
N TRP A 72 10.89 -5.94 -10.53
CA TRP A 72 9.45 -5.70 -10.38
C TRP A 72 8.82 -5.50 -11.76
N GLN A 73 7.73 -6.22 -12.03
CA GLN A 73 7.03 -6.17 -13.32
C GLN A 73 5.49 -6.22 -13.17
N TYR A 74 4.94 -5.95 -11.99
CA TYR A 74 3.49 -6.01 -11.77
C TYR A 74 2.75 -4.79 -12.33
N GLU A 75 3.28 -3.59 -12.10
CA GLU A 75 2.81 -2.32 -12.70
C GLU A 75 4.05 -1.50 -13.05
N GLY A 76 4.21 -1.16 -14.33
CA GLY A 76 5.48 -0.64 -14.82
C GLY A 76 6.59 -1.71 -14.78
N GLU A 77 7.84 -1.27 -14.76
CA GLU A 77 9.01 -2.13 -14.64
C GLU A 77 10.15 -1.38 -13.98
N SER A 78 10.75 -1.97 -12.95
CA SER A 78 11.95 -1.43 -12.33
C SER A 78 12.78 -2.51 -11.67
N TYR A 79 14.07 -2.24 -11.48
CA TYR A 79 14.93 -3.06 -10.63
C TYR A 79 14.83 -2.54 -9.18
N ILE A 80 14.50 -3.44 -8.26
CA ILE A 80 14.42 -3.14 -6.83
C ILE A 80 15.74 -3.55 -6.18
N GLU A 81 16.31 -2.65 -5.39
CA GLU A 81 17.37 -2.95 -4.43
C GLU A 81 16.95 -2.43 -3.06
N ILE A 82 16.93 -3.31 -2.07
CA ILE A 82 16.69 -2.97 -0.67
C ILE A 82 18.03 -3.01 0.06
N ASN A 83 18.36 -1.92 0.76
CA ASN A 83 19.60 -1.79 1.50
C ASN A 83 19.62 -2.67 2.77
N SER A 84 20.72 -2.64 3.51
CA SER A 84 20.93 -3.46 4.70
C SER A 84 19.96 -3.17 5.85
N ASP A 85 19.33 -1.99 5.86
CA ASP A 85 18.36 -1.54 6.86
C ASP A 85 16.89 -1.70 6.39
N GLY A 86 16.65 -2.26 5.20
CA GLY A 86 15.30 -2.45 4.67
C GLY A 86 14.73 -1.25 3.91
N LEU A 87 15.55 -0.25 3.57
CA LEU A 87 15.14 0.92 2.78
C LEU A 87 15.37 0.66 1.29
N ARG A 88 14.44 1.08 0.43
CA ARG A 88 14.65 1.05 -1.01
C ARG A 88 15.46 2.28 -1.46
N ASP A 89 16.72 2.28 -1.06
CA ASP A 89 17.61 3.44 -1.20
C ASP A 89 19.08 3.01 -1.12
N LYS A 90 20.01 3.96 -1.18
CA LYS A 90 21.41 3.77 -0.82
C LYS A 90 21.58 3.44 0.68
N GLU A 91 22.78 3.03 1.07
CA GLU A 91 23.14 2.85 2.48
C GLU A 91 23.33 4.21 3.17
N TYR A 92 22.91 4.31 4.42
CA TYR A 92 23.08 5.52 5.24
C TYR A 92 23.80 5.20 6.55
N ALA A 93 24.71 6.08 6.97
CA ALA A 93 25.30 5.98 8.29
C ALA A 93 24.25 6.30 9.36
N ILE A 94 24.13 5.43 10.38
CA ILE A 94 23.25 5.67 11.53
C ILE A 94 23.61 7.00 12.20
N ALA A 95 24.88 7.19 12.55
CA ALA A 95 25.39 8.47 13.03
C ALA A 95 25.32 9.51 11.91
N LYS A 96 24.54 10.57 12.12
CA LYS A 96 24.37 11.66 11.15
C LYS A 96 25.72 12.33 10.85
N PRO A 97 26.19 12.35 9.59
CA PRO A 97 27.45 12.99 9.23
C PRO A 97 27.42 14.50 9.53
N LYS A 98 28.60 15.10 9.71
CA LYS A 98 28.72 16.55 9.91
C LYS A 98 28.14 17.31 8.70
N ASN A 99 27.61 18.50 8.95
CA ASN A 99 27.01 19.37 7.93
C ASN A 99 25.89 18.71 7.10
N THR A 100 25.23 17.68 7.64
CA THR A 100 24.13 16.99 6.94
C THR A 100 22.77 17.45 7.48
N PHE A 101 21.84 17.73 6.58
CA PHE A 101 20.42 17.89 6.88
C PHE A 101 19.70 16.62 6.42
N ARG A 102 19.10 15.91 7.36
CA ARG A 102 18.54 14.58 7.12
C ARG A 102 17.02 14.61 7.16
N ILE A 103 16.39 14.10 6.11
CA ILE A 103 14.94 14.00 5.95
C ILE A 103 14.57 12.52 6.01
N ALA A 104 13.63 12.15 6.87
CA ALA A 104 13.01 10.83 6.84
C ALA A 104 11.63 10.93 6.19
N VAL A 105 11.34 10.08 5.21
CA VAL A 105 10.06 10.07 4.50
C VAL A 105 9.33 8.76 4.78
N LEU A 106 8.21 8.86 5.50
CA LEU A 106 7.31 7.75 5.80
C LEU A 106 6.18 7.72 4.78
N GLY A 107 5.77 6.53 4.37
CA GLY A 107 4.63 6.39 3.48
C GLY A 107 4.42 4.95 3.03
N ASP A 108 3.54 4.83 2.05
CA ASP A 108 3.05 3.58 1.49
C ASP A 108 3.79 3.19 0.19
N SER A 109 3.07 2.55 -0.72
CA SER A 109 3.51 2.16 -2.06
C SER A 109 3.99 3.33 -2.93
N PHE A 110 3.45 4.55 -2.77
CA PHE A 110 3.92 5.73 -3.49
C PHE A 110 5.29 6.18 -3.01
N THR A 111 5.60 5.93 -1.74
CA THR A 111 6.92 6.22 -1.17
C THR A 111 7.91 5.13 -1.51
N LEU A 112 7.54 3.85 -1.40
CA LEU A 112 8.37 2.75 -1.89
C LEU A 112 8.65 2.87 -3.41
N ALA A 113 7.65 3.30 -4.19
CA ALA A 113 7.72 3.64 -5.60
C ALA A 113 8.15 2.50 -6.55
N SER A 114 7.78 1.24 -6.26
CA SER A 114 8.24 0.03 -6.98
C SER A 114 8.11 0.09 -8.50
N GLN A 115 7.25 0.96 -9.03
CA GLN A 115 6.94 1.09 -10.44
C GLN A 115 7.98 1.89 -11.24
N VAL A 116 8.87 2.65 -10.57
CA VAL A 116 9.93 3.45 -11.20
C VAL A 116 11.32 3.06 -10.69
N ALA A 117 12.37 3.38 -11.47
CA ALA A 117 13.75 3.17 -11.05
C ALA A 117 14.08 3.95 -9.77
N GLY A 118 14.98 3.43 -8.92
CA GLY A 118 15.26 3.99 -7.59
C GLY A 118 15.73 5.45 -7.64
N GLU A 119 16.53 5.81 -8.63
CA GLU A 119 17.01 7.17 -8.88
C GLU A 119 15.93 8.15 -9.37
N SER A 120 14.78 7.61 -9.78
CA SER A 120 13.61 8.32 -10.33
C SER A 120 12.43 8.35 -9.35
N ASN A 121 12.51 7.67 -8.21
CA ASN A 121 11.52 7.84 -7.15
C ASN A 121 11.60 9.27 -6.58
N TYR A 122 10.49 9.77 -6.01
CA TYR A 122 10.42 11.18 -5.64
C TYR A 122 11.37 11.54 -4.48
N THR A 123 11.76 10.58 -3.62
CA THR A 123 12.70 10.83 -2.52
C THR A 123 14.13 11.05 -3.05
N SER A 124 14.57 10.25 -4.01
CA SER A 124 15.86 10.40 -4.70
C SER A 124 15.91 11.68 -5.53
N VAL A 125 14.81 12.03 -6.19
CA VAL A 125 14.71 13.29 -6.94
C VAL A 125 14.70 14.48 -5.98
N LEU A 126 13.98 14.38 -4.85
CA LEU A 126 13.93 15.41 -3.82
C LEU A 126 15.31 15.70 -3.24
N GLU A 127 16.10 14.66 -2.92
CA GLU A 127 17.48 14.83 -2.44
C GLU A 127 18.32 15.67 -3.41
N LYS A 128 18.29 15.33 -4.70
CA LYS A 128 19.01 16.05 -5.77
C LYS A 128 18.51 17.48 -5.96
N THR A 129 17.21 17.71 -5.85
CA THR A 129 16.61 19.03 -6.03
C THR A 129 16.93 19.95 -4.85
N LEU A 130 16.82 19.46 -3.61
CA LEU A 130 17.16 20.21 -2.40
C LEU A 130 18.64 20.59 -2.33
N GLY A 131 19.54 19.72 -2.83
CA GLY A 131 20.98 20.03 -2.92
C GLY A 131 21.32 21.24 -3.79
N LYS A 132 20.38 21.74 -4.60
CA LYS A 132 20.53 22.94 -5.43
C LYS A 132 19.89 24.19 -4.82
N CYS A 133 19.20 24.06 -3.68
CA CYS A 133 18.54 25.18 -3.04
C CYS A 133 19.52 25.99 -2.19
N GLN A 134 19.44 27.32 -2.32
CA GLN A 134 20.29 28.24 -1.56
C GLN A 134 20.13 28.08 -0.03
N GLN A 135 18.93 27.73 0.45
CA GLN A 135 18.67 27.46 1.87
C GLN A 135 19.55 26.33 2.45
N PHE A 136 19.98 25.40 1.60
CA PHE A 136 20.80 24.25 1.97
C PHE A 136 22.23 24.36 1.46
N GLU A 137 22.67 25.57 1.06
CA GLU A 137 24.02 25.80 0.57
C GLU A 137 25.07 25.36 1.62
N GLY A 138 26.05 24.57 1.18
CA GLY A 138 27.08 24.00 2.05
C GLY A 138 26.61 22.86 2.96
N LYS A 139 25.36 22.40 2.85
CA LYS A 139 24.86 21.20 3.53
C LYS A 139 24.87 19.99 2.59
N ASN A 140 25.15 18.82 3.17
CA ASN A 140 24.82 17.55 2.53
C ASN A 140 23.34 17.24 2.83
N ILE A 141 22.57 16.87 1.81
CA ILE A 141 21.17 16.47 1.98
C ILE A 141 21.09 14.96 1.91
N GLU A 142 20.41 14.37 2.89
CA GLU A 142 20.06 12.94 2.89
C GLU A 142 18.54 12.82 2.98
N VAL A 143 17.92 12.11 2.03
CA VAL A 143 16.47 11.83 2.05
C VAL A 143 16.23 10.33 2.14
N LEU A 144 15.96 9.86 3.35
CA LEU A 144 15.81 8.44 3.65
C LEU A 144 14.38 7.98 3.35
N ASN A 145 14.25 7.03 2.44
CA ASN A 145 12.98 6.45 2.04
C ASN A 145 12.55 5.28 2.96
N PHE A 146 11.59 5.51 3.85
CA PHE A 146 10.97 4.50 4.72
C PHE A 146 9.64 3.95 4.17
N GLY A 147 9.40 4.11 2.86
CA GLY A 147 8.19 3.62 2.22
C GLY A 147 8.12 2.11 2.20
N VAL A 148 6.93 1.57 2.52
CA VAL A 148 6.64 0.15 2.40
C VAL A 148 5.27 -0.03 1.77
N ASP A 149 5.20 -0.92 0.78
CA ASP A 149 3.96 -1.23 0.05
C ASP A 149 2.83 -1.62 1.00
N GLY A 150 1.66 -1.00 0.84
CA GLY A 150 0.46 -1.26 1.64
C GLY A 150 0.46 -0.76 3.09
N TYR A 151 1.46 0.03 3.51
CA TYR A 151 1.46 0.62 4.85
C TYR A 151 0.42 1.71 5.01
N GLY A 152 -0.42 1.58 6.03
CA GLY A 152 -1.29 2.66 6.51
C GLY A 152 -0.63 3.56 7.57
N THR A 153 -1.37 4.57 8.03
CA THR A 153 -0.89 5.55 9.04
C THR A 153 -0.45 4.89 10.35
N ALA A 154 -1.12 3.82 10.79
CA ALA A 154 -0.74 3.04 11.96
C ALA A 154 0.68 2.46 11.85
N GLN A 155 1.00 1.83 10.71
CA GLN A 155 2.34 1.27 10.45
C GLN A 155 3.38 2.37 10.28
N GLN A 156 3.02 3.52 9.71
CA GLN A 156 3.91 4.68 9.61
C GLN A 156 4.30 5.21 11.01
N LEU A 157 3.37 5.31 11.97
CA LEU A 157 3.66 5.71 13.36
C LEU A 157 4.57 4.70 14.07
N ILE A 158 4.33 3.40 13.90
CA ILE A 158 5.20 2.36 14.48
C ILE A 158 6.60 2.43 13.85
N THR A 159 6.70 2.62 12.53
CA THR A 159 7.97 2.80 11.82
C THR A 159 8.74 4.03 12.30
N LEU A 160 8.05 5.14 12.57
CA LEU A 160 8.65 6.33 13.19
C LEU A 160 9.31 6.01 14.53
N ARG A 161 8.60 5.27 15.38
CA ARG A 161 9.03 4.91 16.74
C ARG A 161 10.21 3.94 16.73
N GLU A 162 10.14 2.90 15.90
CA GLU A 162 11.07 1.77 15.93
C GLU A 162 12.28 1.96 15.01
N LYS A 163 12.09 2.57 13.83
CA LYS A 163 13.09 2.53 12.75
C LYS A 163 13.68 3.90 12.41
N VAL A 164 12.88 4.97 12.43
CA VAL A 164 13.34 6.31 12.03
C VAL A 164 14.27 6.95 13.07
N GLY A 165 13.96 6.78 14.36
CA GLY A 165 14.63 7.52 15.44
C GLY A 165 16.16 7.38 15.47
N LYS A 166 16.70 6.21 15.11
CA LYS A 166 18.15 5.94 15.12
C LYS A 166 18.95 6.83 14.16
N TYR A 167 18.31 7.40 13.14
CA TYR A 167 18.96 8.27 12.16
C TYR A 167 18.94 9.75 12.54
N ASN A 168 18.30 10.17 13.63
CA ASN A 168 18.28 11.57 14.05
C ASN A 168 17.94 12.59 12.92
N PRO A 169 16.77 12.44 12.26
CA PRO A 169 16.37 13.33 11.16
C PRO A 169 16.08 14.75 11.67
N ASP A 170 16.29 15.75 10.81
CA ASP A 170 15.96 17.16 11.04
C ASP A 170 14.52 17.50 10.56
N LEU A 171 13.97 16.66 9.68
CA LEU A 171 12.61 16.74 9.17
C LEU A 171 12.05 15.33 8.97
N VAL A 172 10.81 15.10 9.39
CA VAL A 172 10.02 13.93 9.04
C VAL A 172 8.88 14.36 8.12
N ILE A 173 8.82 13.74 6.94
CA ILE A 173 7.72 13.87 5.99
C ILE A 173 6.84 12.63 6.12
N VAL A 174 5.54 12.84 6.32
CA VAL A 174 4.52 11.78 6.22
C VAL A 174 3.79 11.97 4.90
N SER A 175 3.95 11.01 4.00
CA SER A 175 3.26 10.96 2.71
C SER A 175 1.98 10.17 2.88
N PHE A 176 0.86 10.87 2.83
CA PHE A 176 -0.47 10.34 3.10
C PHE A 176 -1.26 10.20 1.81
N PHE A 177 -1.70 8.98 1.47
CA PHE A 177 -2.49 8.76 0.27
C PHE A 177 -3.99 8.73 0.58
N VAL A 178 -4.74 9.62 -0.08
CA VAL A 178 -6.19 9.74 0.15
C VAL A 178 -6.99 8.52 -0.32
N GLY A 179 -6.41 7.64 -1.13
CA GLY A 179 -7.10 6.48 -1.70
C GLY A 179 -7.34 5.35 -0.69
N ASN A 180 -6.41 5.10 0.25
CA ASN A 180 -6.51 3.98 1.19
C ASN A 180 -6.07 4.26 2.64
N ASP A 181 -5.27 5.28 2.94
CA ASP A 181 -4.70 5.42 4.30
C ASP A 181 -5.77 5.48 5.41
N VAL A 182 -6.94 6.08 5.13
CA VAL A 182 -8.08 6.09 6.07
C VAL A 182 -8.67 4.70 6.26
N ILE A 183 -8.80 3.93 5.17
CA ILE A 183 -9.33 2.55 5.17
C ILE A 183 -8.41 1.64 5.98
N ASP A 184 -7.10 1.79 5.79
CA ASP A 184 -6.06 1.00 6.44
C ASP A 184 -6.10 1.09 7.98
N ASN A 185 -6.67 2.17 8.52
CA ASN A 185 -6.81 2.41 9.96
C ASN A 185 -8.08 1.78 10.57
N SER A 186 -8.93 1.09 9.78
CA SER A 186 -10.18 0.49 10.27
C SER A 186 -10.28 -1.00 9.99
N ARG A 187 -10.43 -1.80 11.05
CA ARG A 187 -10.72 -3.25 10.94
C ARG A 187 -12.00 -3.58 10.19
N GLN A 188 -12.95 -2.65 10.15
CA GLN A 188 -14.23 -2.89 9.48
C GLN A 188 -14.17 -2.60 7.98
N LEU A 189 -13.22 -1.75 7.54
CA LEU A 189 -13.07 -1.34 6.15
C LEU A 189 -11.93 -2.09 5.45
N GLU A 190 -10.85 -2.39 6.17
CA GLU A 190 -9.70 -3.11 5.67
C GLU A 190 -10.01 -4.60 5.43
N ASN A 191 -9.41 -5.15 4.37
CA ASN A 191 -9.54 -6.55 3.95
C ASN A 191 -8.31 -7.40 4.31
N ASN A 192 -7.17 -6.76 4.55
CA ASN A 192 -5.95 -7.34 5.05
C ASN A 192 -5.81 -7.09 6.55
N TYR A 193 -6.19 -8.10 7.33
CA TYR A 193 -6.14 -8.08 8.79
C TYR A 193 -4.74 -8.35 9.34
N TYR A 194 -3.78 -8.68 8.48
CA TYR A 194 -2.42 -9.00 8.87
C TYR A 194 -1.54 -7.76 9.05
N ARG A 195 -2.05 -6.79 9.82
CA ARG A 195 -1.40 -5.51 10.10
C ARG A 195 -1.78 -5.02 11.50
N PRO A 196 -0.97 -4.17 12.14
CA PRO A 196 -1.38 -3.49 13.37
C PRO A 196 -2.54 -2.53 13.07
N PHE A 197 -3.48 -2.45 14.01
CA PHE A 197 -4.48 -1.39 14.05
C PHE A 197 -4.27 -0.54 15.30
N PHE A 198 -4.97 0.59 15.39
CA PHE A 198 -5.14 1.30 16.66
C PHE A 198 -6.62 1.33 16.99
N VAL A 199 -6.95 1.21 18.28
CA VAL A 199 -8.33 1.16 18.77
C VAL A 199 -8.45 2.01 20.02
N TYR A 200 -9.62 2.61 20.24
CA TYR A 200 -9.89 3.29 21.50
C TYR A 200 -10.20 2.29 22.61
N LYS A 201 -9.40 2.31 23.67
CA LYS A 201 -9.68 1.62 24.93
C LYS A 201 -9.73 2.65 26.05
N ASN A 202 -10.85 2.72 26.77
CA ASN A 202 -11.07 3.70 27.83
C ASN A 202 -10.78 5.16 27.41
N GLY A 203 -11.08 5.51 26.15
CA GLY A 203 -10.85 6.85 25.59
C GLY A 203 -9.40 7.14 25.17
N GLN A 204 -8.49 6.18 25.28
CA GLN A 204 -7.11 6.31 24.81
C GLN A 204 -6.89 5.46 23.55
N LEU A 205 -6.14 6.01 22.60
CA LEU A 205 -5.78 5.31 21.38
C LEU A 205 -4.60 4.37 21.67
N GLU A 206 -4.82 3.07 21.56
CA GLU A 206 -3.83 2.03 21.85
C GLU A 206 -3.57 1.15 20.61
N PRO A 207 -2.34 0.66 20.40
CA PRO A 207 -2.07 -0.30 19.34
C PRO A 207 -2.74 -1.64 19.64
N ASP A 208 -3.28 -2.25 18.59
CA ASP A 208 -3.87 -3.58 18.60
C ASP A 208 -3.11 -4.50 17.66
N PHE A 209 -2.31 -5.37 18.27
CA PHE A 209 -1.46 -6.37 17.61
C PHE A 209 -2.12 -7.75 17.50
N SER A 210 -3.45 -7.86 17.62
CA SER A 210 -4.14 -9.17 17.56
C SER A 210 -3.92 -9.93 16.24
N PHE A 211 -3.38 -9.28 15.20
CA PHE A 211 -2.98 -9.94 13.97
C PHE A 211 -1.83 -10.97 14.17
N ARG A 212 -1.05 -10.87 15.25
CA ARG A 212 0.03 -11.80 15.57
C ARG A 212 -0.47 -13.22 15.81
N ASP A 213 -1.67 -13.32 16.40
CA ASP A 213 -2.32 -14.59 16.73
C ASP A 213 -3.30 -15.04 15.63
N LEU A 214 -3.38 -14.28 14.53
CA LEU A 214 -4.34 -14.52 13.47
C LEU A 214 -3.85 -15.66 12.56
N PRO A 215 -4.60 -16.76 12.41
CA PRO A 215 -4.17 -17.84 11.53
C PRO A 215 -4.12 -17.33 10.09
N LEU A 216 -3.05 -17.64 9.35
CA LEU A 216 -2.77 -17.06 8.03
C LEU A 216 -3.92 -17.25 7.02
N GLY A 217 -4.72 -18.31 7.15
CA GLY A 217 -5.93 -18.52 6.35
C GLY A 217 -7.03 -17.45 6.52
N TYR A 218 -6.94 -16.60 7.55
CA TYR A 218 -7.86 -15.50 7.82
C TYR A 218 -7.20 -14.13 7.62
N SER A 219 -5.93 -14.08 7.22
CA SER A 219 -5.14 -12.84 7.10
C SER A 219 -5.70 -11.88 6.07
N ASN A 220 -6.27 -12.45 5.00
CA ASN A 220 -6.79 -11.67 3.91
C ASN A 220 -8.06 -12.30 3.33
N ARG A 221 -9.14 -11.52 3.32
CA ARG A 221 -10.48 -11.96 2.87
C ARG A 221 -10.52 -12.44 1.41
N TYR A 222 -9.65 -11.90 0.54
CA TYR A 222 -9.71 -12.12 -0.91
C TYR A 222 -8.54 -12.93 -1.47
N LEU A 223 -7.41 -13.00 -0.78
CA LEU A 223 -6.22 -13.70 -1.29
C LEU A 223 -6.15 -15.17 -0.86
N ILE A 224 -6.87 -15.55 0.20
CA ILE A 224 -6.99 -16.96 0.61
C ILE A 224 -8.18 -17.60 -0.11
N THR A 225 -7.92 -18.68 -0.84
CA THR A 225 -8.93 -19.45 -1.58
C THR A 225 -9.49 -20.60 -0.74
N THR A 226 -10.67 -21.10 -1.08
CA THR A 226 -11.24 -22.30 -0.46
C THR A 226 -10.31 -23.51 -0.63
N VAL A 227 -9.57 -23.55 -1.74
CA VAL A 227 -8.58 -24.61 -2.02
C VAL A 227 -7.39 -24.58 -1.06
N ASP A 228 -7.05 -23.43 -0.47
CA ASP A 228 -5.93 -23.29 0.46
C ASP A 228 -6.15 -24.02 1.79
N HIS A 229 -7.39 -24.38 2.11
CA HIS A 229 -7.73 -25.19 3.28
C HIS A 229 -7.46 -26.70 3.09
N PHE A 230 -7.16 -27.17 1.88
CA PHE A 230 -6.76 -28.56 1.65
C PHE A 230 -5.26 -28.80 1.94
N PRO A 231 -4.85 -30.05 2.23
CA PRO A 231 -3.45 -30.41 2.43
C PRO A 231 -2.57 -30.08 1.22
N ASP A 232 -1.35 -29.62 1.45
CA ASP A 232 -0.41 -29.19 0.40
C ASP A 232 -0.13 -30.30 -0.61
N TRP A 233 0.07 -31.52 -0.14
CA TRP A 233 0.32 -32.66 -1.03
C TRP A 233 -0.86 -32.89 -1.99
N LEU A 234 -2.09 -32.68 -1.55
CA LEU A 234 -3.28 -32.91 -2.37
C LEU A 234 -3.38 -31.83 -3.46
N VAL A 235 -3.26 -30.56 -3.09
CA VAL A 235 -3.31 -29.44 -4.04
C VAL A 235 -2.14 -29.51 -5.02
N ASN A 236 -0.93 -29.84 -4.54
CA ASN A 236 0.26 -29.87 -5.38
C ASN A 236 0.31 -31.06 -6.34
N ASN A 237 -0.46 -32.12 -6.08
CA ASN A 237 -0.57 -33.30 -6.95
C ASN A 237 -1.85 -33.35 -7.81
N SER A 238 -2.82 -32.45 -7.61
CA SER A 238 -4.03 -32.34 -8.44
C SER A 238 -4.02 -31.11 -9.34
N ARG A 239 -4.05 -31.28 -10.66
CA ARG A 239 -4.24 -30.18 -11.63
C ARG A 239 -5.62 -29.56 -11.51
N ILE A 240 -6.65 -30.34 -11.20
CA ILE A 240 -8.01 -29.84 -11.02
C ILE A 240 -8.03 -28.82 -9.88
N LEU A 241 -7.47 -29.16 -8.71
CA LEU A 241 -7.41 -28.24 -7.56
C LEU A 241 -6.56 -27.01 -7.86
N GLN A 242 -5.45 -27.16 -8.59
CA GLN A 242 -4.62 -26.00 -8.99
C GLN A 242 -5.37 -25.03 -9.90
N VAL A 243 -6.15 -25.57 -10.86
CA VAL A 243 -6.96 -24.75 -11.77
C VAL A 243 -8.13 -24.11 -11.01
N ALA A 244 -8.79 -24.85 -10.13
CA ALA A 244 -9.84 -24.32 -9.25
C ALA A 244 -9.31 -23.18 -8.38
N LYS A 245 -8.13 -23.35 -7.76
CA LYS A 245 -7.45 -22.29 -7.00
C LYS A 245 -7.20 -21.06 -7.85
N LYS A 246 -6.67 -21.24 -9.07
CA LYS A 246 -6.41 -20.12 -10.00
C LYS A 246 -7.70 -19.38 -10.35
N ALA A 247 -8.76 -20.10 -10.69
CA ALA A 247 -10.05 -19.52 -11.06
C ALA A 247 -10.71 -18.79 -9.88
N GLU A 248 -10.68 -19.38 -8.69
CA GLU A 248 -11.21 -18.77 -7.47
C GLU A 248 -10.43 -17.51 -7.09
N LEU A 249 -9.09 -17.57 -7.11
CA LEU A 249 -8.26 -16.41 -6.81
C LEU A 249 -8.52 -15.26 -7.78
N GLU A 250 -8.66 -15.52 -9.07
CA GLU A 250 -8.96 -14.50 -10.07
C GLU A 250 -10.34 -13.86 -9.82
N TYR A 251 -11.36 -14.67 -9.54
CA TYR A 251 -12.68 -14.17 -9.17
C TYR A 251 -12.64 -13.30 -7.90
N ARG A 252 -11.93 -13.75 -6.86
CA ARG A 252 -11.78 -12.99 -5.61
C ARG A 252 -11.00 -11.70 -5.81
N LYS A 253 -9.93 -11.69 -6.62
CA LYS A 253 -9.17 -10.47 -6.98
C LYS A 253 -10.05 -9.43 -7.67
N ASN A 254 -10.90 -9.84 -8.60
CA ASN A 254 -11.83 -8.92 -9.26
C ASN A 254 -12.82 -8.31 -8.26
N ASN A 255 -13.33 -9.12 -7.32
CA ASN A 255 -14.20 -8.61 -6.24
C ASN A 255 -13.44 -7.68 -5.27
N LEU A 256 -12.18 -7.97 -4.95
CA LEU A 256 -11.32 -7.09 -4.15
C LEU A 256 -11.16 -5.72 -4.82
N VAL A 257 -10.80 -5.68 -6.10
CA VAL A 257 -10.62 -4.42 -6.84
C VAL A 257 -11.91 -3.61 -6.84
N LYS A 258 -13.05 -4.26 -7.10
CA LYS A 258 -14.35 -3.59 -7.05
C LYS A 258 -14.63 -3.00 -5.66
N HIS A 259 -14.45 -3.79 -4.61
CA HIS A 259 -14.71 -3.35 -3.24
C HIS A 259 -13.75 -2.24 -2.80
N SER A 260 -12.47 -2.35 -3.15
CA SER A 260 -11.45 -1.31 -2.88
C SER A 260 -11.81 0.01 -3.57
N ASN A 261 -12.31 -0.02 -4.80
CA ASN A 261 -12.75 1.18 -5.52
C ASN A 261 -13.98 1.81 -4.85
N GLU A 262 -14.94 1.01 -4.40
CA GLU A 262 -16.12 1.49 -3.66
C GLU A 262 -15.74 2.16 -2.33
N LEU A 263 -14.75 1.60 -1.63
CA LEU A 263 -14.23 2.19 -0.40
C LEU A 263 -13.44 3.47 -0.66
N SER A 264 -12.50 3.47 -1.62
CA SER A 264 -11.72 4.66 -1.99
C SER A 264 -12.63 5.84 -2.35
N VAL A 265 -13.69 5.59 -3.13
CA VAL A 265 -14.73 6.58 -3.44
C VAL A 265 -15.38 7.18 -2.17
N SER A 266 -15.57 6.39 -1.12
CA SER A 266 -16.18 6.85 0.12
C SER A 266 -15.27 7.82 0.90
N THR A 267 -13.94 7.77 0.72
CA THR A 267 -12.99 8.71 1.33
C THR A 267 -13.20 10.16 0.85
N PHE A 268 -13.80 10.34 -0.34
CA PHE A 268 -14.13 11.67 -0.89
C PHE A 268 -15.40 12.28 -0.33
N ARG A 269 -16.10 11.60 0.57
CA ARG A 269 -17.37 12.08 1.14
C ARG A 269 -17.24 12.26 2.64
N GLU A 270 -18.05 13.19 3.17
CA GLU A 270 -18.19 13.31 4.61
C GLU A 270 -18.74 12.01 5.21
N PRO A 271 -18.07 11.43 6.23
CA PRO A 271 -18.42 10.11 6.73
C PRO A 271 -19.75 10.17 7.47
N LYS A 272 -20.68 9.28 7.09
CA LYS A 272 -22.03 9.22 7.67
C LYS A 272 -22.15 8.11 8.71
N ASP A 273 -21.64 6.93 8.41
CA ASP A 273 -21.61 5.79 9.31
C ASP A 273 -20.48 5.87 10.35
N SER A 274 -20.61 5.09 11.41
CA SER A 274 -19.69 5.07 12.54
C SER A 274 -18.30 4.57 12.17
N ASN A 275 -18.19 3.60 11.25
CA ASN A 275 -16.91 2.98 10.90
C ASN A 275 -16.00 4.00 10.20
N TRP A 276 -16.55 4.76 9.25
CA TRP A 276 -15.80 5.82 8.57
C TRP A 276 -15.49 7.02 9.48
N LYS A 277 -16.40 7.37 10.42
CA LYS A 277 -16.14 8.43 11.41
C LYS A 277 -14.96 8.06 12.31
N GLU A 278 -14.97 6.84 12.85
CA GLU A 278 -13.90 6.31 13.69
C GLU A 278 -12.59 6.17 12.90
N ALA A 279 -12.63 5.65 11.67
CA ALA A 279 -11.45 5.52 10.81
C ALA A 279 -10.75 6.87 10.59
N TRP A 280 -11.52 7.91 10.26
CA TRP A 280 -10.98 9.27 10.16
C TRP A 280 -10.45 9.79 11.49
N GLN A 281 -11.16 9.57 12.60
CA GLN A 281 -10.71 10.03 13.92
C GLN A 281 -9.37 9.41 14.30
N ILE A 282 -9.23 8.09 14.15
CA ILE A 282 -7.98 7.37 14.37
C ILE A 282 -6.88 7.91 13.45
N THR A 283 -7.19 8.13 12.17
CA THR A 283 -6.23 8.70 11.21
C THR A 283 -5.69 10.06 11.66
N GLU A 284 -6.57 10.97 12.06
CA GLU A 284 -6.20 12.32 12.53
C GLU A 284 -5.37 12.26 13.81
N ASP A 285 -5.73 11.38 14.75
CA ASP A 285 -5.02 11.20 16.02
C ASP A 285 -3.63 10.58 15.82
N LEU A 286 -3.49 9.64 14.88
CA LEU A 286 -2.19 9.03 14.53
C LEU A 286 -1.25 10.05 13.87
N ILE A 287 -1.75 10.88 12.93
CA ILE A 287 -0.96 11.96 12.32
C ILE A 287 -0.52 12.96 13.38
N THR A 288 -1.44 13.35 14.27
CA THR A 288 -1.14 14.29 15.37
C THR A 288 -0.12 13.69 16.35
N SER A 289 -0.21 12.39 16.65
CA SER A 289 0.76 11.68 17.50
C SER A 289 2.16 11.67 16.87
N MET A 290 2.26 11.37 15.57
CA MET A 290 3.53 11.44 14.83
C MET A 290 4.13 12.84 14.92
N GLN A 291 3.32 13.88 14.68
CA GLN A 291 3.77 15.26 14.75
C GLN A 291 4.32 15.63 16.14
N GLN A 292 3.61 15.26 17.21
CA GLN A 292 4.04 15.53 18.57
C GLN A 292 5.36 14.83 18.90
N GLU A 293 5.51 13.56 18.52
CA GLU A 293 6.74 12.80 18.75
C GLU A 293 7.94 13.36 17.98
N VAL A 294 7.73 13.79 16.74
CA VAL A 294 8.77 14.44 15.93
C VAL A 294 9.21 15.75 16.56
N LYS A 295 8.25 16.58 17.00
CA LYS A 295 8.53 17.84 17.69
C LYS A 295 9.25 17.64 19.02
N ASN A 296 8.89 16.62 19.79
CA ASN A 296 9.56 16.28 21.06
C ASN A 296 11.01 15.85 20.86
N LYS A 297 11.38 15.41 19.65
CA LYS A 297 12.76 15.13 19.24
C LYS A 297 13.43 16.31 18.54
N GLU A 298 12.86 17.51 18.66
CA GLU A 298 13.37 18.77 18.07
C GLU A 298 13.50 18.76 16.54
N ALA A 299 12.78 17.86 15.86
CA ALA A 299 12.73 17.78 14.40
C ALA A 299 11.48 18.48 13.86
N ASN A 300 11.51 18.86 12.58
CA ASN A 300 10.36 19.43 11.88
C ASN A 300 9.44 18.31 11.36
N PHE A 301 8.15 18.61 11.21
CA PHE A 301 7.15 17.69 10.68
C PHE A 301 6.46 18.31 9.46
N LEU A 302 6.24 17.53 8.40
CA LEU A 302 5.46 17.93 7.23
C LEU A 302 4.53 16.78 6.82
N LEU A 303 3.24 17.07 6.68
CA LEU A 303 2.30 16.16 6.03
C LEU A 303 2.21 16.49 4.54
N VAL A 304 2.44 15.52 3.67
CA VAL A 304 2.27 15.64 2.21
C VAL A 304 1.08 14.80 1.79
N ILE A 305 0.11 15.42 1.14
CA ILE A 305 -1.10 14.74 0.65
C ILE A 305 -0.85 14.26 -0.78
N ILE A 306 -0.89 12.94 -0.97
CA ILE A 306 -0.84 12.27 -2.27
C ILE A 306 -2.26 12.21 -2.83
N ALA A 307 -2.41 12.68 -4.06
CA ALA A 307 -3.68 12.74 -4.75
C ALA A 307 -4.06 11.39 -5.36
N ASP A 308 -5.35 11.08 -5.36
CA ASP A 308 -5.91 10.00 -6.18
C ASP A 308 -5.84 10.35 -7.68
N PRO A 309 -5.59 9.38 -8.57
CA PRO A 309 -5.57 9.61 -10.00
C PRO A 309 -6.79 10.38 -10.52
N MET A 310 -7.98 10.19 -9.93
CA MET A 310 -9.21 10.88 -10.35
C MET A 310 -9.27 12.35 -9.90
N GLN A 311 -8.51 12.76 -8.88
CA GLN A 311 -8.38 14.18 -8.53
C GLN A 311 -7.56 14.94 -9.58
N VAL A 312 -6.57 14.26 -10.17
CA VAL A 312 -5.52 14.88 -11.00
C VAL A 312 -5.52 14.40 -12.45
N HIS A 313 -6.50 13.59 -12.84
CA HIS A 313 -6.65 13.11 -14.20
C HIS A 313 -6.61 14.27 -15.18
N GLN A 314 -5.90 14.18 -16.31
CA GLN A 314 -5.67 15.32 -17.20
C GLN A 314 -6.97 15.92 -17.79
N ASP A 315 -7.94 15.06 -18.10
CA ASP A 315 -9.22 15.41 -18.71
C ASP A 315 -10.27 15.80 -17.66
N GLU A 316 -10.81 17.00 -17.79
CA GLU A 316 -11.84 17.55 -16.91
C GLU A 316 -13.18 16.81 -17.00
N ALA A 317 -13.55 16.32 -18.19
CA ALA A 317 -14.80 15.59 -18.36
C ALA A 317 -14.78 14.28 -17.57
N THR A 318 -13.65 13.56 -17.58
CA THR A 318 -13.42 12.36 -16.78
C THR A 318 -13.54 12.64 -15.28
N ARG A 319 -12.92 13.71 -14.77
CA ARG A 319 -13.01 14.10 -13.35
C ARG A 319 -14.46 14.39 -12.95
N LYS A 320 -15.18 15.18 -13.75
CA LYS A 320 -16.60 15.49 -13.53
C LYS A 320 -17.48 14.25 -13.58
N PHE A 321 -17.24 13.37 -14.54
CA PHE A 321 -17.97 12.11 -14.66
C PHE A 321 -17.78 11.23 -13.42
N PHE A 322 -16.54 11.13 -12.92
CA PHE A 322 -16.23 10.41 -11.68
C PHE A 322 -16.98 11.01 -10.49
N GLN A 323 -17.01 12.35 -10.35
CA GLN A 323 -17.77 13.02 -9.29
C GLN A 323 -19.26 12.73 -9.34
N VAL A 324 -19.88 12.92 -10.50
CA VAL A 324 -21.33 12.78 -10.67
C VAL A 324 -21.74 11.31 -10.48
N SER A 325 -21.05 10.39 -11.13
CA SER A 325 -21.36 8.95 -11.07
C SER A 325 -21.22 8.39 -9.65
N ASN A 326 -20.31 8.97 -8.86
CA ASN A 326 -20.08 8.57 -7.49
C ASN A 326 -20.69 9.53 -6.46
N LYS A 327 -21.56 10.47 -6.82
CA LYS A 327 -22.21 11.38 -5.85
C LYS A 327 -21.19 12.04 -4.90
N ILE A 328 -20.09 12.54 -5.47
CA ILE A 328 -19.02 13.24 -4.73
C ILE A 328 -19.21 14.73 -4.96
N ASP A 329 -19.55 15.46 -3.89
CA ASP A 329 -19.75 16.91 -3.96
C ASP A 329 -18.42 17.66 -4.17
N ASN A 330 -17.35 17.21 -3.49
CA ASN A 330 -16.04 17.84 -3.54
C ASN A 330 -14.91 16.79 -3.53
N LEU A 331 -14.19 16.66 -4.65
CA LEU A 331 -13.01 15.76 -4.74
C LEU A 331 -11.88 16.15 -3.77
N TYR A 332 -11.88 17.36 -3.24
CA TYR A 332 -10.89 17.85 -2.29
C TYR A 332 -11.36 17.78 -0.84
N TYR A 333 -12.49 17.12 -0.55
CA TYR A 333 -12.95 16.88 0.83
C TYR A 333 -11.86 16.31 1.75
N PRO A 334 -11.18 15.18 1.41
CA PRO A 334 -10.15 14.63 2.27
C PRO A 334 -8.97 15.60 2.45
N ASN A 335 -8.57 16.29 1.37
CA ASN A 335 -7.49 17.26 1.41
C ASN A 335 -7.81 18.43 2.33
N GLN A 336 -9.04 18.95 2.28
CA GLN A 336 -9.49 20.04 3.14
C GLN A 336 -9.48 19.61 4.61
N ARG A 337 -10.00 18.40 4.89
CA ARG A 337 -10.00 17.82 6.24
C ARG A 337 -8.58 17.68 6.80
N LEU A 338 -7.63 17.20 6.00
CA LEU A 338 -6.22 17.08 6.37
C LEU A 338 -5.53 18.44 6.57
N LYS A 339 -5.86 19.45 5.77
CA LYS A 339 -5.39 20.83 5.99
C LYS A 339 -5.94 21.40 7.30
N ASP A 340 -7.19 21.09 7.65
CA ASP A 340 -7.82 21.59 8.86
C ASP A 340 -7.26 20.94 10.13
N ILE A 341 -6.82 19.66 10.11
CA ILE A 341 -6.03 19.11 11.23
C ILE A 341 -4.67 19.79 11.36
N GLY A 342 -4.00 20.09 10.25
CA GLY A 342 -2.72 20.79 10.26
C GLY A 342 -2.83 22.17 10.89
N LYS A 343 -3.88 22.93 10.55
CA LYS A 343 -4.19 24.21 11.19
C LYS A 343 -4.49 24.05 12.68
N ARG A 344 -5.36 23.09 13.05
CA ARG A 344 -5.77 22.86 14.45
C ARG A 344 -4.60 22.46 15.35
N ASN A 345 -3.66 21.67 14.82
CA ASN A 345 -2.52 21.13 15.57
C ASN A 345 -1.18 21.82 15.25
N ASN A 346 -1.22 22.91 14.48
CA ASN A 346 -0.07 23.74 14.13
C ASN A 346 1.09 22.97 13.47
N PHE A 347 0.81 22.31 12.35
CA PHE A 347 1.84 21.71 11.49
C PHE A 347 1.55 21.95 10.00
N PRO A 348 2.60 22.07 9.16
CA PRO A 348 2.44 22.33 7.74
C PRO A 348 1.87 21.11 7.01
N VAL A 349 0.99 21.39 6.05
CA VAL A 349 0.37 20.40 5.17
C VAL A 349 0.56 20.86 3.74
N LEU A 350 1.24 20.06 2.93
CA LEU A 350 1.41 20.29 1.50
C LEU A 350 0.42 19.43 0.71
N ASP A 351 -0.54 20.09 0.07
CA ASP A 351 -1.55 19.47 -0.78
C ASP A 351 -1.06 19.43 -2.23
N LEU A 352 -0.64 18.26 -2.73
CA LEU A 352 -0.10 18.13 -4.09
C LEU A 352 -1.20 18.21 -5.16
N ALA A 353 -2.45 17.89 -4.82
CA ALA A 353 -3.52 17.67 -5.78
C ALA A 353 -3.80 18.88 -6.70
N PRO A 354 -3.91 20.14 -6.20
CA PRO A 354 -4.19 21.29 -7.07
C PRO A 354 -3.09 21.53 -8.11
N ALA A 355 -1.82 21.43 -7.70
CA ALA A 355 -0.68 21.64 -8.58
C ALA A 355 -0.54 20.50 -9.59
N PHE A 356 -0.76 19.25 -9.16
CA PHE A 356 -0.79 18.09 -10.04
C PHE A 356 -1.90 18.21 -11.09
N GLN A 357 -3.13 18.54 -10.69
CA GLN A 357 -4.25 18.72 -11.60
C GLN A 357 -3.95 19.84 -12.62
N SER A 358 -3.45 20.99 -12.16
CA SER A 358 -3.08 22.11 -13.03
C SER A 358 -2.01 21.71 -14.05
N TYR A 359 -0.96 21.01 -13.61
CA TYR A 359 0.10 20.53 -14.49
C TYR A 359 -0.43 19.51 -15.51
N ALA A 360 -1.20 18.52 -15.07
CA ALA A 360 -1.75 17.47 -15.92
C ALA A 360 -2.67 18.05 -17.01
N THR A 361 -3.58 18.96 -16.64
CA THR A 361 -4.47 19.64 -17.58
C THR A 361 -3.71 20.58 -18.51
N LYS A 362 -2.76 21.38 -18.03
CA LYS A 362 -2.00 22.30 -18.88
C LYS A 362 -1.16 21.56 -19.92
N ASN A 363 -0.50 20.48 -19.53
CA ASN A 363 0.42 19.75 -20.40
C ASN A 363 -0.22 18.59 -21.13
N GLN A 364 -1.51 18.31 -20.88
CA GLN A 364 -2.23 17.16 -21.45
C GLN A 364 -1.43 15.86 -21.27
N THR A 365 -0.97 15.65 -20.03
CA THR A 365 -0.19 14.48 -19.65
C THR A 365 -0.73 13.82 -18.39
N CYS A 366 -0.54 12.51 -18.28
CA CYS A 366 -0.89 11.75 -17.10
C CYS A 366 0.31 11.67 -16.16
N LEU A 367 0.05 11.91 -14.88
CA LEU A 367 1.03 11.80 -13.80
C LEU A 367 1.01 10.43 -13.13
N HIS A 368 -0.05 9.66 -13.39
CA HIS A 368 -0.23 8.29 -12.92
C HIS A 368 -0.25 7.33 -14.10
N GLY A 369 0.12 6.08 -13.82
CA GLY A 369 -0.12 4.96 -14.70
C GLY A 369 0.98 4.68 -15.71
N PHE A 370 0.97 3.42 -16.18
CA PHE A 370 2.03 2.86 -17.01
C PHE A 370 1.42 2.16 -18.23
N LYS A 371 2.11 2.22 -19.37
CA LYS A 371 1.72 1.47 -20.58
C LYS A 371 1.90 -0.04 -20.42
N LYS A 372 2.91 -0.44 -19.65
CA LYS A 372 3.24 -1.85 -19.37
C LYS A 372 2.60 -2.26 -18.05
N ASN A 373 1.77 -3.30 -18.11
CA ASN A 373 1.12 -3.93 -16.96
C ASN A 373 0.36 -2.95 -16.03
N GLY A 374 -0.13 -1.83 -16.57
CA GLY A 374 -0.83 -0.80 -15.80
C GLY A 374 -1.95 -0.15 -16.62
N THR A 375 -2.65 0.79 -15.99
CA THR A 375 -3.67 1.62 -16.64
C THR A 375 -3.13 3.03 -16.75
N LEU A 376 -3.07 3.59 -17.96
CA LEU A 376 -2.68 5.00 -18.14
C LEU A 376 -3.62 5.91 -17.36
N CYS A 377 -3.06 6.91 -16.68
CA CYS A 377 -3.81 7.90 -15.89
C CYS A 377 -4.54 7.31 -14.66
N GLY A 378 -4.18 6.08 -14.25
CA GLY A 378 -4.66 5.41 -13.05
C GLY A 378 -3.49 4.75 -12.29
N GLY A 379 -3.75 4.20 -11.10
CA GLY A 379 -2.72 3.51 -10.32
C GLY A 379 -1.65 4.45 -9.75
N HIS A 380 -0.39 4.00 -9.74
CA HIS A 380 0.72 4.71 -9.09
C HIS A 380 1.26 5.85 -9.95
N TRP A 381 2.05 6.74 -9.33
CA TRP A 381 2.78 7.76 -10.07
C TRP A 381 3.73 7.14 -11.10
N ASN A 382 3.74 7.71 -12.28
CA ASN A 382 4.79 7.45 -13.27
C ASN A 382 6.00 8.36 -12.98
N PRO A 383 7.11 8.26 -13.75
CA PRO A 383 8.29 9.08 -13.51
C PRO A 383 8.00 10.59 -13.47
N GLU A 384 7.03 11.06 -14.26
CA GLU A 384 6.65 12.47 -14.29
C GLU A 384 5.90 12.90 -13.03
N GLY A 385 5.00 12.05 -12.51
CA GLY A 385 4.36 12.26 -11.21
C GLY A 385 5.38 12.33 -10.07
N HIS A 386 6.35 11.41 -10.03
CA HIS A 386 7.43 11.43 -9.05
C HIS A 386 8.29 12.70 -9.15
N ARG A 387 8.64 13.13 -10.37
CA ARG A 387 9.39 14.38 -10.61
C ARG A 387 8.64 15.59 -10.07
N LEU A 388 7.35 15.72 -10.41
CA LEU A 388 6.53 16.86 -9.98
C LEU A 388 6.33 16.88 -8.45
N ALA A 389 6.10 15.73 -7.82
CA ALA A 389 6.02 15.62 -6.36
C ALA A 389 7.30 16.16 -5.70
N ALA A 390 8.46 15.70 -6.16
CA ALA A 390 9.75 16.11 -5.63
C ALA A 390 9.98 17.63 -5.77
N GLU A 391 9.61 18.22 -6.91
CA GLU A 391 9.74 19.65 -7.15
C GLU A 391 8.83 20.49 -6.23
N LEU A 392 7.58 20.08 -6.06
CA LEU A 392 6.64 20.79 -5.20
C LEU A 392 7.06 20.72 -3.72
N ILE A 393 7.52 19.55 -3.27
CA ILE A 393 8.06 19.38 -1.91
C ILE A 393 9.33 20.23 -1.76
N ALA A 394 10.24 20.21 -2.73
CA ALA A 394 11.46 21.00 -2.68
C ALA A 394 11.15 22.50 -2.60
N ASN A 395 10.22 23.01 -3.43
CA ASN A 395 9.81 24.41 -3.40
C ASN A 395 9.28 24.81 -2.01
N GLN A 396 8.40 23.98 -1.43
CA GLN A 396 7.88 24.21 -0.08
C GLN A 396 8.99 24.28 0.98
N LEU A 397 10.04 23.47 0.84
CA LEU A 397 11.15 23.41 1.79
C LEU A 397 12.19 24.50 1.56
N CYS A 398 12.36 24.99 0.33
CA CYS A 398 13.35 26.01 -0.03
C CYS A 398 12.80 27.44 0.07
N GLU A 399 11.48 27.62 0.03
CA GLU A 399 10.82 28.93 0.20
C GLU A 399 10.57 29.29 1.66
N ASN A 400 10.52 28.30 2.57
CA ASN A 400 10.34 28.51 4.00
C ASN A 400 11.60 29.13 4.63
N LYS A 401 11.78 30.43 4.40
CA LYS A 401 12.65 31.30 5.20
C LYS A 401 12.11 31.29 6.63
N LYS A 402 12.88 30.75 7.57
CA LYS A 402 12.64 30.98 9.00
C LYS A 402 12.70 32.46 9.33
#